data_AF-A0A6A5ACP1-F1
#
_entry.id   AF-A0A6A5ACP1-F1
#
_cell.length_a   1.000
_cell.length_b   1.000
_cell.length_c   1.000
_cell.angle_alpha   90.00
_cell.angle_beta   90.00
_cell.angle_gamma   90.00
#
_symmetry.space_group_name_H-M   'P 1'
#
loop_
_entity.id
_entity.type
_entity.pdbx_description
1 polymer ?
#
loop_
_entity_poly.entity_id
_entity_poly.type
_entity_poly.pdbx_seq_one_letter_code
_entity_poly.pdbx_strand_id
1 'polypeptide(L)' 'YAFREFRKAALTIEIFGRTFNVSASTIPTRGLELYKGINQFAKEVTVFNSDVVTPVKPSCGD' A
#
# COMPACT_ATOMS: atom_id res chain seq x y z
N TYR A 1 0.14 -14.99 3.12
CA TYR A 1 1.30 -15.88 3.18
C TYR A 1 2.59 -15.09 3.42
N ALA A 2 3.03 -14.23 2.50
CA ALA A 2 4.29 -13.49 2.59
C ALA A 2 4.54 -12.74 3.92
N PHE A 3 3.56 -11.95 4.38
CA PHE A 3 3.68 -11.23 5.66
C PHE A 3 3.74 -12.16 6.87
N ARG A 4 2.86 -13.17 6.92
CA ARG A 4 2.75 -14.08 8.08
C ARG A 4 3.98 -14.98 8.23
N GLU A 5 4.49 -15.50 7.13
CA GLU A 5 5.59 -16.46 7.12
C GLU A 5 6.95 -15.77 7.25
N PHE A 6 7.17 -14.73 6.44
CA PHE A 6 8.51 -14.14 6.28
C PHE A 6 8.64 -12.73 6.88
N ARG A 7 7.57 -12.22 7.51
CA ARG A 7 7.50 -10.84 8.02
C ARG A 7 7.93 -9.83 6.96
N LYS A 8 7.51 -10.02 5.72
CA LYS A 8 7.74 -9.08 4.63
C LYS A 8 6.47 -8.27 4.38
N ALA A 9 6.64 -6.96 4.21
CA ALA A 9 5.53 -6.09 3.83
C ALA A 9 4.85 -6.64 2.58
N ALA A 10 3.52 -6.73 2.62
CA ALA A 10 2.70 -7.24 1.54
C ALA A 10 1.50 -6.32 1.33
N LEU A 11 1.19 -6.03 0.07
CA LEU A 11 0.07 -5.18 -0.32
C LEU A 11 -0.81 -5.94 -1.31
N THR A 12 -2.12 -5.84 -1.12
CA THR A 12 -3.13 -6.25 -2.09
C THR A 12 -3.92 -5.02 -2.48
N ILE A 13 -4.06 -4.77 -3.79
CA ILE A 13 -4.79 -3.62 -4.31
C ILE A 13 -6.00 -4.12 -5.07
N GLU A 14 -7.18 -3.68 -4.66
CA GLU A 14 -8.40 -3.81 -5.45
C GLU A 14 -8.61 -2.50 -6.18
N ILE A 15 -8.49 -2.54 -7.51
CA ILE A 15 -8.69 -1.36 -8.35
C ILE A 15 -10.19 -1.10 -8.48
N PHE A 16 -10.58 0.16 -8.26
CA PHE A 16 -11.97 0.61 -8.23
C PHE A 16 -12.83 0.07 -9.39
N GLY A 17 -13.98 -0.51 -9.05
CA GLY A 17 -15.01 -0.96 -9.98
C GLY A 17 -16.05 -1.81 -9.26
N ARG A 18 -17.32 -1.76 -9.69
CA ARG A 18 -18.37 -2.66 -9.18
C ARG A 18 -18.36 -4.03 -9.87
N THR A 19 -17.65 -4.13 -10.99
CA THR A 19 -17.54 -5.31 -11.85
C THR A 19 -16.13 -5.39 -12.42
N PHE A 20 -15.80 -6.53 -13.03
CA PHE A 20 -14.51 -6.73 -13.69
C PHE A 20 -14.42 -6.05 -15.08
N ASN A 21 -15.55 -5.68 -15.68
CA ASN A 21 -15.62 -5.04 -17.00
C ASN A 21 -15.84 -3.52 -16.88
N VAL A 22 -14.77 -2.78 -16.57
CA VAL A 22 -14.79 -1.31 -16.53
C VAL A 22 -14.36 -0.69 -17.86
N SER A 23 -14.80 0.53 -18.14
CA SER A 23 -14.41 1.25 -19.36
C SER A 23 -12.89 1.48 -19.42
N ALA A 24 -12.31 1.25 -20.61
CA ALA A 24 -10.90 1.53 -20.89
C ALA A 24 -10.52 3.00 -20.65
N SER A 25 -11.48 3.93 -20.74
CA SER A 25 -11.26 5.35 -20.42
C SER A 25 -10.83 5.61 -18.98
N THR A 26 -11.04 4.67 -18.06
CA THR A 26 -10.63 4.79 -16.65
C THR A 26 -9.17 4.43 -16.42
N ILE A 27 -8.52 3.72 -17.36
CA ILE A 27 -7.16 3.19 -17.22
C ILE A 27 -6.15 4.27 -16.84
N PRO A 28 -6.09 5.46 -17.48
CA PRO A 28 -5.08 6.45 -17.15
C PRO A 28 -5.18 6.94 -15.71
N THR A 29 -6.39 7.23 -15.23
CA THR A 29 -6.63 7.69 -13.86
C THR A 29 -6.29 6.60 -12.85
N ARG A 30 -6.76 5.36 -13.07
CA ARG A 30 -6.49 4.24 -12.15
C ARG A 30 -5.02 3.84 -12.13
N GLY A 31 -4.34 3.90 -13.28
CA GLY A 31 -2.91 3.68 -13.39
C GLY A 31 -2.11 4.71 -12.58
N LEU A 32 -2.50 5.99 -12.62
CA LEU A 32 -1.85 7.04 -11.84
C LEU A 32 -2.07 6.87 -10.33
N GLU A 33 -3.27 6.47 -9.89
CA GLU A 33 -3.58 6.15 -8.49
C GLU A 33 -2.71 4.98 -8.00
N LEU A 34 -2.64 3.90 -8.78
CA LEU A 34 -1.79 2.74 -8.48
C LEU A 34 -0.31 3.11 -8.39
N TYR A 35 0.17 3.90 -9.36
CA TYR A 35 1.56 4.36 -9.40
C TYR A 35 1.92 5.14 -8.13
N LYS A 36 1.07 6.07 -7.70
CA LYS A 36 1.28 6.82 -6.44
C LYS A 36 1.26 5.88 -5.23
N GLY A 37 0.30 4.95 -5.17
CA GLY A 37 0.17 4.00 -4.08
C GLY A 37 1.39 3.06 -3.94
N ILE A 38 1.87 2.49 -5.05
CA ILE A 38 3.04 1.60 -5.06
C ILE A 38 4.31 2.36 -4.65
N ASN A 39 4.50 3.60 -5.13
CA ASN A 39 5.63 4.43 -4.73
C ASN A 39 5.60 4.78 -3.24
N GLN A 40 4.42 5.06 -2.68
CA GLN A 40 4.31 5.28 -1.24
C GLN A 40 4.57 3.98 -0.47
N PHE A 41 3.98 2.86 -0.89
CA PHE A 41 4.23 1.57 -0.28
C PHE A 41 5.73 1.24 -0.24
N ALA A 42 6.46 1.46 -1.34
CA ALA A 42 7.91 1.24 -1.38
C ALA A 42 8.67 2.05 -0.31
N LYS A 43 8.26 3.30 -0.02
CA LYS A 43 8.84 4.10 1.07
C LYS A 43 8.50 3.52 2.44
N GLU A 44 7.27 3.07 2.65
CA GLU A 44 6.89 2.45 3.93
C GLU A 44 7.57 1.09 4.13
N VAL A 45 7.88 0.36 3.05
CA VAL A 45 8.64 -0.90 3.13
C VAL A 45 10.06 -0.66 3.67
N THR A 46 10.71 0.45 3.33
CA THR A 46 12.04 0.74 3.90
C THR A 46 11.95 0.99 5.40
N VAL A 47 10.92 1.69 5.88
CA VAL A 47 10.65 1.89 7.31
C VAL A 47 10.34 0.57 7.99
N PHE A 48 9.41 -0.22 7.43
CA PHE A 48 8.98 -1.49 7.99
C PHE A 48 10.11 -2.52 8.12
N ASN A 49 11.04 -2.54 7.16
CA ASN A 49 12.20 -3.44 7.20
C ASN A 49 13.36 -2.89 8.05
N SER A 50 13.31 -1.63 8.44
CA SER A 50 14.30 -1.06 9.35
C SER A 50 13.94 -1.51 10.77
N ASP A 51 14.84 -2.19 11.48
CA ASP A 51 14.66 -2.55 12.90
C ASP A 51 14.60 -1.32 13.84
N VAL A 52 14.62 -0.12 13.28
CA VAL A 52 14.39 1.14 13.99
C VAL A 52 12.90 1.27 14.25
N VAL A 53 12.45 0.69 15.36
CA VAL A 53 11.19 1.08 15.99
C VAL A 53 11.39 2.50 16.54
N THR A 54 11.21 3.53 15.71
CA THR A 54 10.84 4.83 16.26
C THR A 54 9.43 4.65 16.81
N PRO A 55 9.20 4.81 18.11
CA PRO A 55 7.85 4.74 18.65
C PRO A 55 7.05 5.84 17.94
N VAL A 56 6.11 5.45 17.09
CA VAL A 56 5.07 6.38 16.66
C VAL A 56 4.28 6.64 17.93
N LYS A 57 4.50 7.81 18.55
CA LYS A 57 3.67 8.27 19.66
C LYS A 57 2.23 8.16 19.17
N PRO A 58 1.36 7.37 19.82
CA PRO A 58 -0.03 7.30 19.41
C PRO A 58 -0.58 8.72 19.41
N SER A 59 -1.25 9.10 18.33
CA SER A 59 -1.91 10.41 18.20
C SER A 59 -3.09 10.59 19.18
N CYS A 60 -3.38 9.58 20.00
CA CYS A 60 -4.39 9.62 21.04
C CYS A 60 -3.69 9.89 22.38
N GLY A 61 -4.12 10.98 23.03
CA GLY A 61 -3.42 11.70 24.08
C GLY A 61 -3.35 11.02 25.44
N ASP A 62 -2.72 11.76 26.36
CA ASP A 62 -2.76 11.52 27.82
C ASP A 62 -4.15 11.86 28.39
#